data_AF-A0A2H6LKE2-F1
#
_entry.id   AF-A0A2H6LKE2-F1
#
_cell.length_a   1.000
_cell.length_b   1.000
_cell.length_c   1.000
_cell.angle_alpha   90.00
_cell.angle_beta   90.00
_cell.angle_gamma   90.00
#
_symmetry.space_group_name_H-M   'P 1'
#
loop_
_entity.id
_entity.type
_entity.pdbx_description
1 polymer ?
#
loop_
_entity_poly.entity_id
_entity_poly.type
_entity_poly.pdbx_seq_one_letter_code
_entity_poly.pdbx_strand_id
1 'polypeptide(L)' 'MIQDFQLNPSFNIYFDGMEYHSKIHFDDAFETEAEKIAASDISSLATKISNRWRQYLLSIANKSKQ' A
#
# COMPACT_ATOMS: atom_id res chain seq x y z
N MET A 1 2.59 -25.94 -14.66
CA MET A 1 1.47 -25.63 -13.75
C MET A 1 1.95 -24.49 -12.87
N ILE A 2 1.56 -23.26 -13.19
CA ILE A 2 1.95 -22.09 -12.38
C ILE A 2 1.06 -22.09 -11.15
N GLN A 3 1.68 -22.15 -9.97
CA GLN A 3 1.00 -21.95 -8.69
C GLN A 3 0.54 -20.49 -8.63
N ASP A 4 -0.72 -20.28 -8.27
CA ASP A 4 -1.30 -18.97 -8.03
C ASP A 4 -0.41 -18.19 -7.06
N PHE A 5 0.30 -17.19 -7.57
CA PHE A 5 1.07 -16.26 -6.75
C PHE A 5 0.07 -15.29 -6.13
N GLN A 6 -0.39 -15.62 -4.92
CA GLN A 6 -1.31 -14.79 -4.17
C GLN A 6 -0.53 -13.73 -3.42
N LEU A 7 -0.79 -12.49 -3.78
CA LEU A 7 -0.19 -11.33 -3.16
C LEU A 7 -1.11 -10.86 -2.09
N ASN A 8 -0.61 -10.87 -0.87
CA ASN A 8 -1.37 -10.43 0.27
C ASN A 8 -0.84 -9.08 0.70
N PRO A 9 -1.40 -7.97 0.16
CA PRO A 9 -1.33 -6.68 0.78
C PRO A 9 -1.39 -6.78 2.31
N SER A 10 -0.30 -6.43 2.99
CA SER A 10 -0.34 -6.28 4.44
C SER A 10 -0.32 -4.79 4.78
N PHE A 11 -1.25 -4.39 5.66
CA PHE A 11 -1.35 -3.04 6.16
C PHE A 11 -1.36 -3.07 7.69
N ASN A 12 -0.56 -2.20 8.30
CA ASN A 12 -0.45 -2.09 9.75
C ASN A 12 -0.67 -0.63 10.16
N ILE A 13 -1.65 -0.40 11.03
CA ILE A 13 -2.01 0.93 11.54
C ILE A 13 -1.64 1.04 13.01
N TYR A 14 -1.06 2.16 13.40
CA TYR A 14 -0.79 2.52 14.79
C TYR A 14 -1.03 4.01 15.02
N PHE A 15 -1.35 4.37 16.27
CA PHE A 15 -1.69 5.73 16.70
C PHE A 15 -0.71 6.19 17.78
N ASP A 16 -0.15 7.38 17.61
CA ASP A 16 0.71 8.02 18.59
C ASP A 16 0.20 9.44 18.85
N GLY A 17 -0.57 9.60 19.94
CA GLY A 17 -0.97 10.86 20.58
C GLY A 17 -1.75 11.90 19.77
N MET A 18 -1.34 12.18 18.54
CA MET A 18 -1.79 13.25 17.64
C MET A 18 -1.79 12.84 16.17
N GLU A 19 -1.13 11.74 15.79
CA GLU A 19 -1.03 11.29 14.40
C GLU A 19 -1.32 9.80 14.23
N TYR A 20 -1.94 9.49 13.09
CA TYR A 20 -2.20 8.13 12.63
C TYR A 20 -1.16 7.76 11.58
N HIS A 21 -0.59 6.57 11.74
CA HIS A 21 0.36 6.03 10.79
C HIS A 21 -0.13 4.71 10.22
N SER A 22 0.14 4.51 8.93
CA SER A 22 0.00 3.22 8.27
C SER A 22 1.29 2.85 7.57
N LYS A 23 1.69 1.59 7.67
CA LYS A 23 2.71 1.00 6.81
C LYS A 23 2.01 0.09 5.81
N ILE A 24 2.29 0.30 4.53
CA ILE A 24 1.78 -0.56 3.46
C ILE A 24 2.96 -1.34 2.90
N HIS A 25 2.85 -2.65 2.89
CA HIS A 25 3.78 -3.52 2.17
C HIS A 25 3.06 -4.10 0.95
N PHE A 26 3.64 -3.85 -0.21
CA PHE A 26 3.23 -4.51 -1.44
C PHE A 26 4.13 -5.74 -1.58
N ASP A 27 3.65 -6.89 -1.11
CA ASP A 27 4.18 -8.16 -1.58
C ASP A 27 3.88 -8.18 -3.07
N ASP A 28 4.88 -7.95 -3.92
CA ASP A 28 4.94 -8.47 -5.30
C ASP A 28 6.23 -8.12 -6.03
N ALA A 29 7.12 -9.10 -6.25
CA ALA A 29 8.19 -9.14 -7.26
C ALA A 29 9.15 -7.93 -7.44
N PHE A 30 8.97 -6.87 -6.67
CA PHE A 30 9.68 -5.61 -6.68
C PHE A 30 10.07 -5.35 -5.24
N GLU A 31 11.37 -5.37 -4.97
CA GLU A 31 12.00 -5.01 -3.69
C GLU A 31 11.69 -3.55 -3.33
N THR A 32 10.44 -3.26 -2.99
CA THR A 32 10.01 -1.93 -2.58
C THR A 32 9.91 -1.92 -1.06
N GLU A 33 10.71 -1.06 -0.45
CA GLU A 33 10.69 -0.85 0.99
C GLU A 33 9.28 -0.41 1.44
N ALA A 34 8.91 -0.85 2.64
CA ALA A 34 7.62 -0.48 3.23
C ALA A 34 7.51 1.04 3.37
N GLU A 35 6.46 1.63 2.78
CA GLU A 35 6.24 3.06 2.84
C GLU A 35 5.39 3.43 4.06
N LYS A 36 5.87 4.40 4.84
CA LYS A 36 5.14 4.96 5.98
C LYS A 36 4.27 6.14 5.52
N ILE A 37 2.97 6.02 5.72
CA ILE A 37 1.98 7.09 5.46
C ILE A 37 1.48 7.64 6.80
N ALA A 38 1.40 8.96 6.92
CA ALA A 38 0.95 9.65 8.13
C ALA A 38 -0.20 10.62 7.84
N ALA A 39 -1.11 10.80 8.80
CA ALA A 39 -2.10 11.87 8.80
C ALA A 39 -2.56 12.24 10.21
N SER A 40 -3.10 13.45 10.36
CA SER A 40 -3.68 13.96 11.62
C SER A 40 -5.00 13.31 12.01
N ASP A 41 -5.69 12.67 11.07
CA ASP A 41 -6.97 12.02 11.28
C ASP A 41 -7.14 10.77 10.40
N ILE A 42 -8.07 9.89 10.80
CA ILE A 42 -8.31 8.61 10.13
C ILE A 42 -8.82 8.79 8.70
N SER A 43 -9.67 9.79 8.43
CA SER A 43 -10.24 10.02 7.09
C SER A 43 -9.17 10.46 6.09
N SER A 44 -8.28 11.35 6.51
CA SER A 44 -7.11 11.77 5.75
C SER A 44 -6.15 10.60 5.53
N LEU A 45 -5.92 9.75 6.54
CA LEU A 45 -5.10 8.56 6.40
C LEU A 45 -5.70 7.58 5.37
N ALA A 46 -6.98 7.28 5.48
CA ALA A 46 -7.70 6.38 4.57
C ALA A 46 -7.66 6.89 3.12
N THR A 47 -7.78 8.20 2.91
CA THR A 47 -7.68 8.82 1.59
C THR A 47 -6.28 8.64 0.99
N LYS A 48 -5.22 8.91 1.78
CA LYS A 48 -3.82 8.73 1.33
C LYS A 48 -3.52 7.27 0.99
N ILE A 49 -3.95 6.33 1.83
CA ILE A 49 -3.80 4.89 1.61
C ILE A 49 -4.50 4.47 0.30
N SER A 50 -5.76 4.88 0.11
CA SER A 50 -6.56 4.54 -1.08
C SER A 50 -5.91 5.06 -2.37
N ASN A 51 -5.38 6.28 -2.34
CA ASN A 51 -4.64 6.85 -3.47
C ASN A 51 -3.36 6.06 -3.76
N ARG A 52 -2.64 5.61 -2.72
CA ARG A 52 -1.43 4.81 -2.90
C ARG A 52 -1.73 3.46 -3.53
N TRP A 53 -2.78 2.77 -3.10
CA TRP A 53 -3.27 1.54 -3.73
C TRP A 53 -3.64 1.75 -5.19
N ARG A 54 -4.37 2.82 -5.50
CA ARG A 54 -4.72 3.15 -6.89
C ARG A 54 -3.47 3.34 -7.76
N GLN A 55 -2.46 4.08 -7.28
CA GLN A 55 -1.21 4.27 -8.01
C GLN A 55 -0.47 2.96 -8.24
N TYR A 56 -0.40 2.10 -7.22
CA TYR A 56 0.22 0.79 -7.33
C TYR A 56 -0.47 -0.09 -8.38
N LEU A 57 -1.80 -0.22 -8.31
CA LEU A 57 -2.59 -0.98 -9.27
C LEU A 57 -2.45 -0.44 -10.71
N LEU A 58 -2.43 0.89 -10.89
CA LEU A 58 -2.18 1.50 -12.20
C LEU A 58 -0.76 1.18 -12.71
N SER A 59 0.23 1.14 -11.83
CA SER A 59 1.61 0.79 -12.21
C SER A 59 1.73 -0.65 -12.70
N ILE A 60 1.02 -1.59 -12.07
CA ILE A 60 0.94 -2.99 -12.51
C ILE A 60 0.22 -3.06 -13.87
N ALA A 61 -0.95 -2.42 -13.98
CA ALA A 61 -1.76 -2.45 -15.20
C ALA A 61 -1.06 -1.81 -16.41
N ASN A 62 -0.17 -0.84 -16.19
CA ASN A 62 0.64 -0.24 -17.25
C ASN A 62 1.83 -1.12 -17.63
N LYS A 63 2.47 -1.80 -16.67
CA LYS A 63 3.54 -2.77 -16.95
C LYS A 63 3.04 -3.97 -17.74
N SER A 64 1.82 -4.45 -17.48
CA SER A 64 1.24 -5.57 -18.23
C SER A 64 0.85 -5.25 -19.68
N LYS A 65 0.96 -3.98 -20.10
CA LYS A 65 0.68 -3.53 -21.47
C LYS A 65 1.94 -3.28 -22.32
N GLN A 66 3.12 -3.32 -21.70
CA GLN A 66 4.41 -3.27 -22.38
C GLN A 66 4.85 -4.69 -22.75
#